data_AF-A0A6L9G6U5-F1
#
_entry.id   AF-A0A6L9G6U5-F1
#
_cell.length_a   1.000
_cell.length_b   1.000
_cell.length_c   1.000
_cell.angle_alpha   90.00
_cell.angle_beta   90.00
_cell.angle_gamma   90.00
#
_symmetry.space_group_name_H-M   'P 1'
#
loop_
_entity.id
_entity.type
_entity.pdbx_description
1 polymer ?
#
loop_
_entity_poly.entity_id
_entity_poly.type
_entity_poly.pdbx_seq_one_letter_code
_entity_poly.pdbx_strand_id
1 'polypeptide(L)'
;MAFSVLPIIDLQTGQVQFTVQDRWYTRYISDPAHLERLITRSSRRPVFDPAAGELVVFVASAGQPDGRSLAFRLAKFPGTISLAKLRG
;
A
#
# COMPACT_ATOMS: atom_id res chain seq x y z
N MET A 1 2.95 -14.25 -6.31
CA MET A 1 1.48 -14.28 -6.52
C MET A 1 0.92 -13.02 -5.90
N ALA A 2 0.00 -12.35 -6.57
CA ALA A 2 -0.59 -11.10 -6.10
C ALA A 2 -1.92 -11.36 -5.38
N PHE A 3 -2.25 -10.53 -4.39
CA PHE A 3 -3.37 -10.74 -3.47
C PHE A 3 -4.30 -9.53 -3.47
N SER A 4 -5.60 -9.74 -3.62
CA SER A 4 -6.57 -8.65 -3.44
C SER A 4 -6.64 -8.27 -1.96
N VAL A 5 -6.53 -6.98 -1.65
CA VAL A 5 -6.43 -6.48 -0.27
C VAL A 5 -7.36 -5.30 -0.03
N LEU A 6 -7.67 -5.05 1.25
CA LEU A 6 -8.33 -3.85 1.73
C LEU A 6 -7.33 -3.07 2.59
N PRO A 7 -6.64 -2.06 2.02
CA PRO A 7 -5.62 -1.31 2.75
C PRO A 7 -6.24 -0.29 3.70
N ILE A 8 -5.71 -0.23 4.92
CA ILE A 8 -5.90 0.84 5.89
C ILE A 8 -4.69 1.76 5.76
N ILE A 9 -4.93 3.05 5.52
CA ILE A 9 -3.88 4.04 5.30
C ILE A 9 -3.88 5.01 6.46
N ASP A 10 -2.76 5.10 7.16
CA ASP A 10 -2.48 6.17 8.10
C ASP A 10 -1.86 7.35 7.34
N LEU A 11 -2.64 8.43 7.22
CA LEU A 11 -2.23 9.65 6.53
C LEU A 11 -1.14 10.44 7.26
N GLN A 12 -0.96 10.23 8.57
CA GLN A 12 0.06 10.92 9.36
C GLN A 12 1.42 10.24 9.24
N THR A 13 1.45 8.90 9.34
CA THR A 13 2.71 8.14 9.36
C THR A 13 3.11 7.55 8.01
N GLY A 14 2.20 7.55 7.03
CA GLY A 14 2.40 6.87 5.75
C GLY A 14 2.31 5.35 5.86
N GLN A 15 1.84 4.82 7.00
CA GLN A 15 1.69 3.40 7.21
C GLN A 15 0.50 2.87 6.40
N VAL A 16 0.71 1.74 5.72
CA VAL A 16 -0.29 1.01 4.96
C VAL A 16 -0.40 -0.39 5.54
N GLN A 17 -1.55 -0.72 6.10
CA GLN A 17 -1.83 -2.00 6.73
C GLN A 17 -2.86 -2.79 5.92
N PHE A 18 -2.68 -4.10 5.79
CA PHE A 18 -3.65 -4.97 5.12
C PHE A 18 -3.44 -6.43 5.52
N THR A 19 -4.43 -7.26 5.25
CA THR A 19 -4.36 -8.71 5.45
C THR A 19 -4.07 -9.44 4.14
N VAL A 20 -3.16 -10.41 4.19
CA VAL A 20 -2.92 -11.38 3.12
C VAL A 20 -2.96 -12.76 3.75
N GLN A 21 -3.90 -13.60 3.34
CA GLN A 21 -4.04 -14.97 3.86
C GLN A 21 -4.03 -15.00 5.40
N ASP A 22 -4.92 -14.19 6.02
CA ASP A 22 -5.07 -14.05 7.48
C ASP A 22 -3.86 -13.52 8.26
N ARG A 23 -2.81 -13.06 7.55
CA ARG A 23 -1.65 -12.41 8.15
C ARG A 23 -1.68 -10.90 7.92
N TRP A 24 -1.45 -10.14 8.98
CA TRP A 24 -1.27 -8.69 8.88
C TRP A 24 0.09 -8.32 8.27
N TYR A 25 0.05 -7.39 7.34
CA TYR A 25 1.20 -6.75 6.73
C TYR A 25 1.16 -5.27 7.04
N THR A 26 2.29 -4.75 7.48
CA THR A 26 2.54 -3.33 7.63
C THR A 26 3.60 -2.91 6.63
N ARG A 27 3.30 -1.89 5.85
CA ARG A 27 4.20 -1.26 4.89
C ARG A 27 4.09 0.25 4.99
N TYR A 28 4.93 0.95 4.23
CA TYR A 28 5.01 2.41 4.28
C TYR A 28 5.08 2.99 2.88
N ILE A 29 4.50 4.17 2.72
CA ILE A 29 4.51 4.95 1.49
C ILE A 29 4.90 6.40 1.80
N SER A 30 5.60 7.06 0.87
CA SER A 30 6.07 8.43 1.02
C SER A 30 4.96 9.47 0.83
N ASP A 31 3.92 9.16 0.06
CA ASP A 31 2.79 10.07 -0.21
C ASP A 31 1.45 9.34 0.05
N PRO A 32 1.04 9.23 1.33
CA PRO A 32 -0.20 8.54 1.68
C PRO A 32 -1.45 9.26 1.18
N ALA A 33 -1.42 10.60 1.05
CA ALA A 33 -2.56 11.38 0.56
C ALA A 33 -2.83 11.13 -0.93
N HIS A 34 -1.78 10.98 -1.75
CA HIS A 34 -1.96 10.59 -3.15
C HIS A 34 -2.51 9.17 -3.28
N LEU A 35 -2.02 8.22 -2.47
CA LEU A 35 -2.54 6.86 -2.47
C LEU A 35 -4.02 6.80 -2.06
N GLU A 36 -4.41 7.49 -0.99
CA GLU A 36 -5.79 7.57 -0.51
C GLU A 36 -6.75 8.10 -1.58
N ARG A 37 -6.39 9.23 -2.22
CA ARG A 37 -7.20 9.84 -3.30
C ARG A 37 -7.43 8.93 -4.49
N LEU A 38 -6.47 8.06 -4.81
CA LEU A 38 -6.59 7.12 -5.92
C LEU A 38 -7.33 5.85 -5.51
N ILE A 39 -7.17 5.39 -4.27
CA ILE A 39 -7.90 4.24 -3.75
C ILE A 39 -9.40 4.53 -3.67
N THR A 40 -9.81 5.73 -3.24
CA THR A 40 -11.23 6.13 -3.22
C THR A 40 -11.87 6.17 -4.60
N ARG A 41 -11.07 6.28 -5.67
CA ARG A 41 -11.51 6.24 -7.08
C ARG A 41 -11.31 4.88 -7.74
N SER A 42 -11.11 3.82 -6.95
CA SER A 42 -10.83 2.50 -7.51
C SER A 42 -12.09 1.87 -8.13
N SER A 43 -11.93 1.36 -9.34
CA SER A 43 -12.92 0.54 -10.05
C SER A 43 -13.05 -0.88 -9.46
N ARG A 44 -11.99 -1.37 -8.80
CA ARG A 44 -11.95 -2.68 -8.13
C ARG A 44 -10.96 -2.68 -6.97
N ARG A 45 -10.96 -3.74 -6.16
CA ARG A 45 -10.07 -3.86 -5.01
C ARG A 45 -8.59 -3.76 -5.43
N PRO A 46 -7.76 -3.01 -4.69
CA PRO A 46 -6.31 -3.02 -4.87
C PRO A 46 -5.73 -4.43 -4.75
N VAL A 47 -4.59 -4.62 -5.41
CA VAL A 47 -3.86 -5.89 -5.43
C VAL A 47 -2.44 -5.66 -4.93
N PHE A 48 -2.02 -6.40 -3.92
CA PHE A 48 -0.66 -6.37 -3.40
C PHE A 48 0.16 -7.51 -4.02
N ASP A 49 1.30 -7.16 -4.63
CA ASP A 49 2.32 -8.12 -5.05
C ASP A 49 3.50 -8.11 -4.05
N PRO A 50 3.65 -9.16 -3.22
CA PRO A 50 4.76 -9.23 -2.26
C PRO A 50 6.13 -9.37 -2.91
N ALA A 51 6.21 -9.90 -4.14
CA ALA A 51 7.49 -10.11 -4.83
C ALA A 51 8.06 -8.77 -5.32
N ALA A 52 7.20 -7.91 -5.88
CA ALA A 52 7.55 -6.54 -6.25
C ALA A 52 7.56 -5.58 -5.05
N GLY A 53 6.86 -5.92 -3.96
CA GLY A 53 6.61 -5.00 -2.87
C GLY A 53 5.72 -3.84 -3.31
N GLU A 54 4.75 -4.11 -4.17
CA GLU A 54 3.92 -3.10 -4.82
C GLU A 54 2.44 -3.30 -4.52
N LEU A 55 1.74 -2.19 -4.29
CA LEU A 55 0.29 -2.12 -4.24
C LEU A 55 -0.22 -1.52 -5.54
N VAL A 56 -0.94 -2.32 -6.32
CA VAL A 56 -1.55 -1.91 -7.58
C VAL A 56 -2.99 -1.45 -7.31
N VAL A 57 -3.29 -0.22 -7.68
CA VAL A 57 -4.60 0.42 -7.58
C VAL A 57 -5.19 0.57 -8.98
N PHE A 58 -6.48 0.29 -9.14
CA PHE A 58 -7.16 0.31 -10.44
C PHE A 58 -8.13 1.49 -10.52
N VAL A 59 -7.66 2.63 -10.99
CA VAL A 59 -8.42 3.88 -10.99
C VAL A 59 -9.44 3.91 -12.12
N ALA A 60 -10.69 4.23 -11.83
CA ALA A 60 -11.73 4.34 -12.84
C ALA A 60 -11.34 5.34 -13.95
N SER A 61 -11.52 4.94 -15.20
CA SER A 61 -11.22 5.77 -16.38
C SER A 61 -12.24 5.52 -17.48
N ALA A 62 -12.61 6.57 -18.21
CA ALA A 62 -13.62 6.46 -19.28
C ALA A 62 -13.17 5.48 -20.36
N GLY A 63 -14.06 4.56 -20.76
CA GLY A 63 -13.75 3.53 -21.76
C GLY A 63 -12.85 2.40 -21.26
N GLN A 64 -12.51 2.33 -19.96
CA GLN A 64 -11.72 1.25 -19.36
C GLN A 64 -12.49 0.64 -18.17
N PRO A 65 -13.31 -0.41 -18.39
CA PRO A 65 -14.10 -1.04 -17.33
C PRO A 65 -13.24 -1.56 -16.17
N ASP A 66 -12.04 -2.07 -16.45
CA ASP A 66 -11.10 -2.57 -15.45
C ASP A 66 -10.28 -1.47 -14.74
N GLY A 67 -10.48 -0.22 -15.16
CA GLY A 67 -9.70 0.94 -14.75
C GLY A 67 -8.25 0.92 -15.24
N ARG A 68 -7.58 2.04 -15.02
CA ARG A 68 -6.14 2.18 -15.24
C ARG A 68 -5.37 1.68 -14.02
N SER A 69 -4.44 0.77 -14.21
CA SER A 69 -3.55 0.30 -13.14
C SER A 69 -2.45 1.32 -12.81
N LEU A 70 -2.26 1.59 -11.52
CA LEU A 70 -1.17 2.39 -10.98
C LEU A 70 -0.49 1.60 -9.86
N ALA A 71 0.82 1.37 -9.99
CA ALA A 71 1.61 0.66 -9.00
C ALA A 71 2.27 1.62 -8.01
N PHE A 72 2.13 1.31 -6.72
CA PHE A 72 2.78 2.04 -5.64
C PHE A 72 3.78 1.14 -4.94
N ARG A 73 5.05 1.54 -4.92
CA ARG A 73 6.07 0.83 -4.16
C ARG A 73 5.88 1.05 -2.67
N LEU A 74 5.83 -0.06 -1.94
CA LEU A 74 5.59 -0.10 -0.52
C LEU A 74 6.87 -0.54 0.21
N ALA A 75 7.42 0.35 1.03
CA ALA A 75 8.63 0.08 1.79
C ALA A 75 8.34 -0.86 2.97
N LYS A 76 9.27 -1.77 3.24
CA LYS A 76 9.37 -2.48 4.50
C LYS A 76 10.41 -1.76 5.35
N PHE A 77 9.99 -1.14 6.44
CA PHE A 77 10.94 -0.70 7.44
C PHE A 77 11.29 -1.89 8.35
N PRO A 78 12.58 -2.11 8.68
CA PRO A 78 12.91 -3.01 9.77
C PRO A 78 12.22 -2.47 11.02
N GLY A 79 11.38 -3.29 11.66
CA GLY A 79 10.71 -2.90 12.91
C GLY A 79 11.76 -2.35 13.87
N THR A 80 11.48 -1.16 14.40
CA THR A 80 12.27 -0.43 15.41
C THR A 80 13.74 -0.82 15.44
N ILE A 81 14.57 -0.18 14.59
CA ILE A 81 15.96 0.00 14.98
C ILE A 81 15.88 0.81 16.26
N SER A 82 16.10 0.15 17.41
CA SER A 82 16.12 0.81 18.70
C SER A 82 17.22 1.88 18.66
N LEU A 83 16.83 3.14 18.47
CA LEU A 83 17.73 4.30 18.51
C LEU A 83 18.34 4.49 19.91
N ALA A 84 17.91 3.70 20.91
CA ALA A 84 18.49 3.68 22.25
C ALA A 84 20.00 3.32 22.28
N LYS A 85 20.57 2.83 21.18
CA LYS A 85 22.01 2.53 21.06
C LYS A 85 22.88 3.66 20.50
N LEU A 86 22.32 4.84 20.21
CA LEU A 86 23.08 5.98 19.66
C LEU A 86 23.50 7.03 20.70
N ARG A 87 23.50 6.70 22.00
CA ARG A 87 24.23 7.49 23.00
C ARG A 87 25.66 6.95 23.11
N GLY A 88 26.55 7.49 22.29
CA GLY A 88 27.99 7.53 22.53
C GLY A 88 28.37 8.91 23.05
#